data_AF-A0A8J2IFX7-F1
#
_entry.id   AF-A0A8J2IFX7-F1
#
_cell.length_a   1.000
_cell.length_b   1.000
_cell.length_c   1.000
_cell.angle_alpha   90.00
_cell.angle_beta   90.00
_cell.angle_gamma   90.00
#
_symmetry.space_group_name_H-M   'P 1'
#
loop_
_entity.id
_entity.type
_entity.pdbx_description
1 polymer ?
#
loop_
_entity_poly.entity_id
_entity_poly.type
_entity_poly.pdbx_seq_one_letter_code
_entity_poly.pdbx_strand_id
1 'polypeptide(L)'
;MRSHTTWSKIVEKFVGKNETTDSEPPKVDIPEEATKEQATDMSKSPGVTSIDKVVEDKKHQLPPWPSPEPTPHKDFVHSNPPEPPTYRKFTVFTAGSIEMGGAVNWQPLMATMLNHLPITVCNPRKGFWDQSITQQAKDEFFKQQVVWELDALEQADVICFFFDTETKSPVSLLELGLWTASDKVVVCCGEAYWKSGNVHLTCDRYGVKCVETFAELVPEVEKMLTAKGMKLDDNGDLIGENIHVQKEKPKKKSQLEAEKADLQRQVDDLLAKLAVQSNM
;
A
#
# COMPACT_ATOMS: atom_id res chain seq x y z
N MET A 1 -29.41 -16.31 25.34
CA MET A 1 -28.32 -16.01 26.30
C MET A 1 -27.02 -16.48 25.66
N ARG A 2 -26.22 -15.56 25.12
CA ARG A 2 -24.89 -15.85 24.55
C ARG A 2 -23.85 -15.58 25.63
N SER A 3 -23.05 -16.58 25.97
CA SER A 3 -21.89 -16.40 26.86
C SER A 3 -20.69 -15.96 26.06
N HIS A 4 -20.31 -14.69 26.23
CA HIS A 4 -18.97 -14.20 25.99
C HIS A 4 -17.98 -14.96 26.87
N THR A 5 -16.84 -15.40 26.32
CA THR A 5 -15.47 -15.24 26.86
C THR A 5 -14.52 -16.31 26.31
N THR A 6 -13.84 -16.04 25.18
CA THR A 6 -12.56 -16.71 24.88
C THR A 6 -11.59 -15.90 23.99
N TRP A 7 -11.82 -14.60 23.78
CA TRP A 7 -10.96 -13.79 22.90
C TRP A 7 -9.96 -12.86 23.62
N SER A 8 -10.03 -12.73 24.95
CA SER A 8 -9.10 -11.89 25.73
C SER A 8 -7.79 -12.58 26.13
N LYS A 9 -7.54 -13.83 25.73
CA LYS A 9 -6.33 -14.59 26.14
C LYS A 9 -5.24 -14.74 25.07
N ILE A 10 -5.44 -14.21 23.87
CA ILE A 10 -4.50 -14.40 22.75
C ILE A 10 -3.57 -13.19 22.54
N VAL A 11 -3.94 -12.01 23.06
CA VAL A 11 -3.15 -10.77 22.90
C VAL A 11 -1.89 -10.75 23.81
N GLU A 12 -1.80 -11.60 24.84
CA GLU A 12 -0.65 -11.62 25.77
C GLU A 12 0.54 -12.48 25.31
N LYS A 13 0.49 -13.12 24.13
CA LYS A 13 1.55 -14.06 23.71
C LYS A 13 2.69 -13.45 22.88
N PHE A 14 2.71 -12.12 22.67
CA PHE A 14 3.70 -11.39 21.86
C PHE A 14 4.58 -10.40 22.67
N VAL A 15 4.85 -10.69 23.94
CA VAL A 15 5.92 -10.03 24.71
C VAL A 15 6.90 -11.11 25.19
N GLY A 16 8.17 -10.97 24.80
CA GLY A 16 9.22 -11.97 24.97
C GLY A 16 9.44 -12.39 26.43
N LYS A 17 9.64 -13.70 26.63
CA LYS A 17 10.23 -14.26 27.85
C LYS A 17 11.73 -13.94 27.86
N ASN A 18 12.18 -13.16 28.84
CA ASN A 18 13.59 -13.16 29.23
C ASN A 18 13.78 -14.18 30.36
N GLU A 19 14.73 -15.08 30.15
CA GLU A 19 15.18 -16.09 31.11
C GLU A 19 15.97 -15.44 32.25
N THR A 20 15.72 -15.94 33.46
CA THR A 20 16.41 -15.57 34.70
C THR A 20 17.68 -16.41 34.88
N THR A 21 18.82 -15.76 35.10
CA THR A 21 20.00 -16.38 35.72
C THR A 21 20.51 -15.49 36.85
N ASP A 22 20.62 -16.10 38.04
CA ASP A 22 21.12 -15.52 39.29
C ASP A 22 22.61 -15.14 39.21
N SER A 23 22.93 -13.90 39.63
CA SER A 23 24.16 -13.57 40.37
C SER A 23 24.11 -12.11 40.88
N GLU A 24 24.06 -11.90 42.20
CA GLU A 24 24.44 -10.62 42.86
C GLU A 24 25.96 -10.42 42.80
N PRO A 25 26.53 -9.20 42.68
CA PRO A 25 26.53 -8.13 43.73
C PRO A 25 26.71 -6.67 43.17
N PRO A 26 27.16 -5.65 43.93
CA PRO A 26 26.77 -5.11 45.24
C PRO A 26 26.11 -3.71 45.15
N LYS A 27 25.52 -3.26 46.27
CA LYS A 27 24.86 -1.95 46.44
C LYS A 27 25.80 -0.75 46.27
N VAL A 28 25.39 0.22 45.45
CA VAL A 28 25.90 1.60 45.45
C VAL A 28 24.71 2.54 45.35
N ASP A 29 24.51 3.36 46.39
CA ASP A 29 23.46 4.37 46.50
C ASP A 29 23.77 5.59 45.61
N ILE A 30 22.89 5.91 44.65
CA ILE A 30 22.85 7.21 43.93
C ILE A 30 21.36 7.57 43.66
N PRO A 31 20.94 8.84 43.78
CA PRO A 31 19.58 9.23 44.13
C PRO A 31 18.54 9.13 43.02
N GLU A 32 17.32 8.95 43.50
CA GLU A 32 16.00 8.99 42.88
C GLU A 32 15.77 10.18 41.93
N GLU A 33 15.94 9.97 40.61
CA GLU A 33 15.08 10.57 39.58
C GLU A 33 15.32 9.95 38.20
N ALA A 34 14.24 9.89 37.41
CA ALA A 34 14.13 9.55 35.99
C ALA A 34 13.90 8.08 35.58
N THR A 35 12.93 7.95 34.66
CA THR A 35 12.62 6.82 33.76
C THR A 35 11.70 5.70 34.29
N LYS A 36 10.42 6.06 34.48
CA LYS A 36 9.32 5.22 33.99
C LYS A 36 8.78 5.86 32.70
N GLU A 37 9.29 5.45 31.55
CA GLU A 37 8.52 5.56 30.31
C GLU A 37 7.34 4.57 30.43
N GLN A 38 6.21 5.09 30.87
CA GLN A 38 4.93 4.44 30.62
C GLN A 38 4.66 4.54 29.12
N ALA A 39 4.71 3.40 28.42
CA ALA A 39 4.04 3.27 27.14
C ALA A 39 2.54 3.54 27.37
N THR A 40 2.12 4.76 27.11
CA THR A 40 0.71 5.16 27.19
C THR A 40 -0.01 4.55 26.01
N ASP A 41 -1.02 3.73 26.29
CA ASP A 41 -1.98 3.23 25.32
C ASP A 41 -2.77 4.43 24.75
N MET A 42 -2.25 5.04 23.68
CA MET A 42 -2.83 6.22 23.02
C MET A 42 -4.24 5.96 22.45
N SER A 43 -4.70 4.71 22.43
CA SER A 43 -6.03 4.33 21.93
C SER A 43 -7.20 4.80 22.80
N LYS A 44 -6.94 5.30 24.01
CA LYS A 44 -7.97 5.70 24.99
C LYS A 44 -8.04 7.20 25.28
N SER A 45 -7.26 8.03 24.59
CA SER A 45 -7.28 9.49 24.76
C SER A 45 -8.48 10.13 24.05
N PRO A 46 -9.24 11.03 24.69
CA PRO A 46 -10.32 11.77 24.03
C PRO A 46 -9.77 12.52 22.81
N GLY A 47 -10.28 12.19 21.62
CA GLY A 47 -9.89 12.84 20.37
C GLY A 47 -8.95 12.05 19.46
N VAL A 48 -8.53 10.84 19.83
CA VAL A 48 -7.71 9.96 18.98
C VAL A 48 -8.58 8.85 18.37
N THR A 49 -8.59 8.75 17.04
CA THR A 49 -9.29 7.69 16.30
C THR A 49 -8.28 6.69 15.75
N SER A 50 -8.38 5.41 16.14
CA SER A 50 -7.56 4.37 15.51
C SER A 50 -8.06 4.07 14.09
N ILE A 51 -7.14 4.18 13.11
CA ILE A 51 -7.39 3.81 11.71
C ILE A 51 -7.32 2.27 11.55
N ASP A 52 -6.56 1.62 12.44
CA ASP A 52 -6.30 0.18 12.45
C ASP A 52 -7.47 -0.64 13.03
N LYS A 53 -8.47 0.00 13.63
CA LYS A 53 -9.61 -0.70 14.26
C LYS A 53 -10.29 -1.63 13.25
N VAL A 54 -10.77 -2.77 13.75
CA VAL A 54 -11.59 -3.69 12.97
C VAL A 54 -12.97 -3.07 12.76
N VAL A 55 -13.37 -2.97 11.50
CA VAL A 55 -14.69 -2.50 11.07
C VAL A 55 -15.51 -3.71 10.64
N GLU A 56 -16.74 -3.79 11.16
CA GLU A 56 -17.70 -4.84 10.77
C GLU A 56 -18.09 -4.69 9.29
N ASP A 57 -17.90 -5.77 8.52
CA ASP A 57 -18.33 -5.84 7.13
C ASP A 57 -19.83 -6.17 7.02
N LYS A 58 -20.66 -5.16 7.24
CA LYS A 58 -22.13 -5.24 7.21
C LYS A 58 -22.69 -5.62 5.85
N LYS A 59 -21.91 -5.43 4.79
CA LYS A 59 -22.31 -5.65 3.40
C LYS A 59 -21.73 -6.93 2.82
N HIS A 60 -20.94 -7.68 3.59
CA HIS A 60 -20.31 -8.93 3.17
C HIS A 60 -19.49 -8.76 1.89
N GLN A 61 -18.73 -7.67 1.81
CA GLN A 61 -17.90 -7.28 0.67
C GLN A 61 -16.60 -8.07 0.59
N LEU A 62 -16.12 -8.58 1.73
CA LEU A 62 -14.87 -9.31 1.83
C LEU A 62 -15.13 -10.82 1.97
N PRO A 63 -14.30 -11.67 1.33
CA PRO A 63 -14.31 -13.10 1.60
C PRO A 63 -13.87 -13.37 3.05
N PRO A 64 -14.15 -14.58 3.59
CA PRO A 64 -13.63 -14.96 4.89
C PRO A 64 -12.09 -14.89 4.90
N TRP A 65 -11.55 -14.55 6.07
CA TRP A 65 -10.11 -14.58 6.29
C TRP A 65 -9.58 -16.02 6.10
N PRO A 66 -8.42 -16.21 5.43
CA PRO A 66 -7.82 -17.52 5.28
C PRO A 66 -7.60 -18.23 6.63
N SER A 67 -7.97 -19.51 6.72
CA SER A 67 -7.77 -20.33 7.92
C SER A 67 -7.34 -21.76 7.55
N PRO A 68 -6.13 -22.21 7.91
CA PRO A 68 -5.10 -21.47 8.64
C PRO A 68 -4.52 -20.29 7.84
N GLU A 69 -3.86 -19.35 8.52
CA GLU A 69 -3.19 -18.24 7.84
C GLU A 69 -2.04 -18.76 6.96
N PRO A 70 -1.91 -18.26 5.72
CA PRO A 70 -0.84 -18.66 4.83
C PRO A 70 0.51 -18.19 5.38
N THR A 71 1.52 -19.05 5.25
CA THR A 71 2.91 -18.69 5.59
C THR A 71 3.43 -17.71 4.55
N PRO A 72 3.87 -16.49 4.94
CA PRO A 72 4.42 -15.53 3.99
C PRO A 72 5.67 -16.06 3.31
N HIS A 73 5.85 -15.68 2.05
CA HIS A 73 7.10 -15.86 1.32
C HIS A 73 8.24 -15.14 2.05
N LYS A 74 9.45 -15.71 2.04
CA LYS A 74 10.64 -15.14 2.74
C LYS A 74 10.97 -13.70 2.30
N ASP A 75 10.67 -13.39 1.05
CA ASP A 75 10.92 -12.07 0.44
C ASP A 75 9.69 -11.14 0.46
N PHE A 76 8.55 -11.59 0.97
CA PHE A 76 7.36 -10.75 1.10
C PHE A 76 7.60 -9.61 2.09
N VAL A 77 7.17 -8.41 1.73
CA VAL A 77 7.26 -7.22 2.57
C VAL A 77 5.90 -6.55 2.66
N HIS A 78 5.38 -6.40 3.87
CA HIS A 78 4.22 -5.54 4.14
C HIS A 78 4.72 -4.19 4.67
N SER A 79 4.68 -3.16 3.81
CA SER A 79 5.12 -1.79 4.16
C SER A 79 3.94 -0.90 4.53
N ASN A 80 4.07 -0.18 5.64
CA ASN A 80 3.07 0.76 6.16
C ASN A 80 3.75 2.10 6.55
N PRO A 81 3.03 3.23 6.55
CA PRO A 81 3.53 4.48 7.13
C PRO A 81 3.61 4.38 8.68
N PRO A 82 4.42 5.23 9.35
CA PRO A 82 5.17 6.36 8.80
C PRO A 82 6.54 6.00 8.22
N GLU A 83 7.01 4.76 8.37
CA GLU A 83 8.31 4.34 7.87
C GLU A 83 8.35 4.38 6.34
N PRO A 84 9.46 4.82 5.71
CA PRO A 84 9.61 4.75 4.26
C PRO A 84 9.38 3.32 3.75
N PRO A 85 8.65 3.13 2.63
CA PRO A 85 8.40 1.79 2.13
C PRO A 85 9.68 1.07 1.73
N THR A 86 9.74 -0.22 2.04
CA THR A 86 10.81 -1.10 1.54
C THR A 86 10.34 -1.80 0.28
N TYR A 87 10.95 -1.49 -0.85
CA TYR A 87 10.54 -2.01 -2.16
C TYR A 87 11.28 -3.30 -2.56
N ARG A 88 10.53 -4.24 -3.12
CA ARG A 88 11.00 -5.37 -3.93
C ARG A 88 10.90 -5.02 -5.40
N LYS A 89 11.37 -5.91 -6.28
CA LYS A 89 11.28 -5.71 -7.73
C LYS A 89 9.85 -5.48 -8.21
N PHE A 90 8.89 -6.15 -7.58
CA PHE A 90 7.47 -5.94 -7.81
C PHE A 90 6.81 -5.40 -6.54
N THR A 91 6.05 -4.32 -6.70
CA THR A 91 5.33 -3.64 -5.61
C THR A 91 3.85 -3.45 -5.97
N VAL A 92 2.97 -3.81 -5.04
CA VAL A 92 1.53 -3.54 -5.09
C VAL A 92 1.18 -2.44 -4.10
N PHE A 93 0.45 -1.43 -4.55
CA PHE A 93 -0.13 -0.40 -3.66
C PHE A 93 -1.63 -0.64 -3.48
N THR A 94 -2.09 -0.64 -2.23
CA THR A 94 -3.50 -0.87 -1.84
C THR A 94 -4.26 0.45 -1.67
N ALA A 95 -4.62 1.08 -2.80
CA ALA A 95 -5.39 2.32 -2.84
C ALA A 95 -6.88 2.08 -2.62
N GLY A 96 -7.62 3.10 -2.18
CA GLY A 96 -9.07 2.97 -1.97
C GLY A 96 -9.50 3.26 -0.54
N SER A 97 -10.65 2.70 -0.17
CA SER A 97 -11.37 3.10 1.03
C SER A 97 -10.58 2.84 2.31
N ILE A 98 -10.30 3.93 3.04
CA ILE A 98 -9.86 3.93 4.45
C ILE A 98 -10.86 4.71 5.30
N GLU A 99 -11.24 5.91 4.82
CA GLU A 99 -12.24 6.80 5.43
C GLU A 99 -12.00 7.05 6.93
N MET A 100 -10.75 7.41 7.30
CA MET A 100 -10.32 7.57 8.70
C MET A 100 -10.59 6.32 9.58
N GLY A 101 -10.45 5.13 9.01
CA GLY A 101 -10.75 3.86 9.66
C GLY A 101 -12.23 3.49 9.65
N GLY A 102 -13.04 4.11 8.79
CA GLY A 102 -14.46 3.79 8.59
C GLY A 102 -14.70 2.66 7.59
N ALA A 103 -13.74 2.36 6.71
CA ALA A 103 -13.86 1.29 5.73
C ALA A 103 -13.58 -0.09 6.34
N VAL A 104 -14.17 -1.15 5.77
CA VAL A 104 -13.80 -2.54 6.08
C VAL A 104 -12.30 -2.78 5.92
N ASN A 105 -11.70 -3.64 6.73
CA ASN A 105 -10.24 -3.87 6.78
C ASN A 105 -9.75 -4.73 5.60
N TRP A 106 -9.93 -4.22 4.37
CA TRP A 106 -9.60 -4.94 3.15
C TRP A 106 -8.10 -4.92 2.82
N GLN A 107 -7.36 -3.88 3.23
CA GLN A 107 -5.92 -3.79 2.93
C GLN A 107 -5.10 -4.88 3.64
N PRO A 108 -5.29 -5.16 4.94
CA PRO A 108 -4.65 -6.30 5.59
C PRO A 108 -5.03 -7.65 4.97
N LEU A 109 -6.28 -7.79 4.53
CA LEU A 109 -6.74 -9.00 3.83
C LEU A 109 -6.02 -9.16 2.48
N MET A 110 -5.91 -8.10 1.69
CA MET A 110 -5.17 -8.11 0.42
C MET A 110 -3.69 -8.46 0.64
N ALA A 111 -3.05 -7.86 1.64
CA ALA A 111 -1.67 -8.20 2.00
C ALA A 111 -1.53 -9.69 2.37
N THR A 112 -2.49 -10.25 3.11
CA THR A 112 -2.51 -11.67 3.47
C THR A 112 -2.71 -12.56 2.25
N MET A 113 -3.64 -12.22 1.35
CA MET A 113 -3.90 -12.98 0.13
C MET A 113 -2.69 -13.01 -0.82
N LEU A 114 -1.89 -11.94 -0.85
CA LEU A 114 -0.70 -11.82 -1.69
C LEU A 114 0.60 -12.23 -0.98
N ASN A 115 0.55 -12.65 0.30
CA ASN A 115 1.77 -12.87 1.09
C ASN A 115 2.62 -14.05 0.61
N HIS A 116 2.06 -14.91 -0.23
CA HIS A 116 2.74 -16.05 -0.85
C HIS A 116 3.69 -15.62 -1.98
N LEU A 117 3.69 -14.34 -2.37
CA LEU A 117 4.50 -13.81 -3.46
C LEU A 117 5.76 -13.07 -2.93
N PRO A 118 6.88 -13.08 -3.67
CA PRO A 118 8.12 -12.38 -3.33
C PRO A 118 8.07 -10.85 -3.60
N ILE A 119 7.03 -10.17 -3.12
CA ILE A 119 6.71 -8.77 -3.47
C ILE A 119 6.65 -7.85 -2.25
N THR A 120 6.61 -6.54 -2.52
CA THR A 120 6.17 -5.55 -1.52
C THR A 120 4.68 -5.25 -1.68
N VAL A 121 3.93 -5.24 -0.59
CA VAL A 121 2.59 -4.63 -0.50
C VAL A 121 2.67 -3.36 0.33
N CYS A 122 2.48 -2.22 -0.32
CA CYS A 122 2.34 -0.91 0.32
C CYS A 122 0.89 -0.73 0.77
N ASN A 123 0.71 -0.62 2.10
CA ASN A 123 -0.58 -0.45 2.74
C ASN A 123 -0.65 0.90 3.46
N PRO A 124 -1.36 1.89 2.89
CA PRO A 124 -1.49 3.23 3.48
C PRO A 124 -2.35 3.25 4.75
N ARG A 125 -3.14 2.19 5.02
CA ARG A 125 -3.96 2.08 6.22
C ARG A 125 -3.07 1.75 7.42
N LYS A 126 -2.61 2.77 8.13
CA LYS A 126 -1.89 2.57 9.40
C LYS A 126 -2.11 3.72 10.38
N GLY A 127 -2.20 3.37 11.66
CA GLY A 127 -1.92 4.29 12.76
C GLY A 127 -3.15 4.92 13.42
N PHE A 128 -2.94 6.13 13.92
CA PHE A 128 -3.90 6.88 14.72
C PHE A 128 -4.12 8.25 14.09
N TRP A 129 -5.38 8.65 14.00
CA TRP A 129 -5.79 9.98 13.61
C TRP A 129 -6.15 10.79 14.85
N ASP A 130 -5.25 11.68 15.27
CA ASP A 130 -5.53 12.67 16.31
C ASP A 130 -6.38 13.81 15.72
N GLN A 131 -7.43 14.23 16.42
CA GLN A 131 -8.31 15.34 16.02
C GLN A 131 -7.59 16.68 15.86
N SER A 132 -6.40 16.84 16.44
CA SER A 132 -5.53 17.99 16.23
C SER A 132 -4.86 18.02 14.86
N ILE A 133 -4.77 16.88 14.17
CA ILE A 133 -4.23 16.79 12.80
C ILE A 133 -5.20 17.48 11.86
N THR A 134 -4.75 18.59 11.28
CA THR A 134 -5.52 19.31 10.29
C THR A 134 -5.25 18.75 8.89
N GLN A 135 -6.29 18.59 8.08
CA GLN A 135 -6.15 18.21 6.67
C GLN A 135 -5.68 19.40 5.81
N GLN A 136 -4.58 20.03 6.23
CA GLN A 136 -3.98 21.20 5.62
C GLN A 136 -2.53 20.88 5.28
N ALA A 137 -2.06 21.28 4.11
CA ALA A 137 -0.72 20.93 3.61
C ALA A 137 0.46 21.39 4.52
N LYS A 138 0.20 22.31 5.45
CA LYS A 138 1.18 22.81 6.44
C LYS A 138 1.29 21.95 7.70
N ASP A 139 0.37 21.01 7.89
CA ASP A 139 0.40 20.07 9.01
C ASP A 139 1.37 18.95 8.67
N GLU A 140 2.42 18.80 9.47
CA GLU A 140 3.52 17.87 9.15
C GLU A 140 3.09 16.40 9.21
N PHE A 141 2.16 16.02 10.09
CA PHE A 141 1.65 14.64 10.16
C PHE A 141 0.77 14.31 8.96
N PHE A 142 -0.14 15.23 8.60
CA PHE A 142 -0.95 15.08 7.39
C PHE A 142 -0.07 15.00 6.14
N LYS A 143 0.92 15.90 6.03
CA LYS A 143 1.85 15.94 4.92
C LYS A 143 2.70 14.67 4.84
N GLN A 144 3.16 14.13 5.97
CA GLN A 144 3.93 12.88 5.99
C GLN A 144 3.12 11.72 5.41
N GLN A 145 1.86 11.57 5.82
CA GLN A 145 0.96 10.54 5.28
C GLN A 145 0.76 10.71 3.77
N VAL A 146 0.40 11.92 3.32
CA VAL A 146 0.10 12.18 1.90
C VAL A 146 1.35 12.03 1.02
N VAL A 147 2.51 12.47 1.49
CA VAL A 147 3.78 12.29 0.75
C VAL A 147 4.14 10.81 0.66
N TRP A 148 3.97 10.05 1.75
CA TRP A 148 4.18 8.60 1.73
C TRP A 148 3.29 7.91 0.69
N GLU A 149 2.01 8.26 0.65
CA GLU A 149 1.04 7.72 -0.31
C GLU A 149 1.43 8.06 -1.75
N LEU A 150 1.78 9.31 -2.03
CA LEU A 150 2.20 9.76 -3.37
C LEU A 150 3.48 9.07 -3.83
N ASP A 151 4.52 9.00 -3.00
CA ASP A 151 5.78 8.36 -3.35
C ASP A 151 5.58 6.85 -3.57
N ALA A 152 4.79 6.18 -2.73
CA ALA A 152 4.50 4.75 -2.87
C ALA A 152 3.62 4.45 -4.11
N LEU A 153 2.64 5.29 -4.42
CA LEU A 153 1.87 5.22 -5.66
C LEU A 153 2.78 5.36 -6.89
N GLU A 154 3.75 6.28 -6.88
CA GLU A 154 4.73 6.44 -7.97
C GLU A 154 5.58 5.19 -8.17
N GLN A 155 6.04 4.57 -7.07
CA GLN A 155 6.92 3.39 -7.12
C GLN A 155 6.20 2.06 -7.36
N ALA A 156 4.87 2.00 -7.27
CA ALA A 156 4.13 0.76 -7.47
C ALA A 156 4.16 0.25 -8.93
N ASP A 157 4.25 -1.07 -9.09
CA ASP A 157 4.07 -1.78 -10.37
C ASP A 157 2.60 -2.06 -10.65
N VAL A 158 1.82 -2.25 -9.59
CA VAL A 158 0.36 -2.43 -9.63
C VAL A 158 -0.28 -1.59 -8.52
N ILE A 159 -1.34 -0.88 -8.85
CA ILE A 159 -2.19 -0.16 -7.91
C ILE A 159 -3.55 -0.84 -7.96
N CYS A 160 -3.95 -1.46 -6.84
CA CYS A 160 -5.30 -1.99 -6.70
C CYS A 160 -6.16 -0.97 -5.94
N PHE A 161 -7.34 -0.67 -6.50
CA PHE A 161 -8.35 0.15 -5.86
C PHE A 161 -9.47 -0.74 -5.33
N PHE A 162 -9.88 -0.53 -4.08
CA PHE A 162 -11.12 -1.10 -3.55
C PHE A 162 -12.02 0.02 -3.03
N PHE A 163 -13.25 0.08 -3.53
CA PHE A 163 -14.27 1.04 -3.10
C PHE A 163 -15.31 0.36 -2.22
N ASP A 164 -15.20 0.57 -0.92
CA ASP A 164 -16.18 0.17 0.08
C ASP A 164 -17.49 0.94 -0.12
N THR A 165 -18.57 0.19 -0.31
CA THR A 165 -19.93 0.69 -0.56
C THR A 165 -20.49 1.56 0.56
N GLU A 166 -19.95 1.44 1.78
CA GLU A 166 -20.36 2.25 2.94
C GLU A 166 -19.52 3.54 3.11
N THR A 167 -18.62 3.86 2.17
CA THR A 167 -17.72 5.03 2.25
C THR A 167 -17.87 6.01 1.10
N LYS A 168 -17.27 7.20 1.22
CA LYS A 168 -17.20 8.17 0.12
C LYS A 168 -15.90 8.08 -0.68
N SER A 169 -14.76 7.86 -0.03
CA SER A 169 -13.45 7.70 -0.69
C SER A 169 -13.05 8.82 -1.69
N PRO A 170 -13.20 10.12 -1.34
CA PRO A 170 -12.93 11.21 -2.28
C PRO A 170 -11.46 11.29 -2.72
N VAL A 171 -10.51 11.03 -1.81
CA VAL A 171 -9.08 11.00 -2.13
C VAL A 171 -8.77 9.85 -3.09
N SER A 172 -9.37 8.67 -2.87
CA SER A 172 -9.19 7.54 -3.77
C SER A 172 -9.75 7.78 -5.19
N LEU A 173 -10.84 8.56 -5.32
CA LEU A 173 -11.32 8.99 -6.64
C LEU A 173 -10.33 9.95 -7.32
N LEU A 174 -9.67 10.84 -6.56
CA LEU A 174 -8.60 11.70 -7.07
C LEU A 174 -7.39 10.87 -7.54
N GLU A 175 -6.96 9.90 -6.74
CA GLU A 175 -5.86 8.98 -7.07
C GLU A 175 -6.18 8.11 -8.29
N LEU A 176 -7.40 7.58 -8.38
CA LEU A 176 -7.83 6.85 -9.58
C LEU A 176 -7.73 7.74 -10.82
N GLY A 177 -8.22 8.98 -10.74
CA GLY A 177 -8.08 9.96 -11.83
C GLY A 177 -6.62 10.23 -12.20
N LEU A 178 -5.72 10.30 -11.21
CA LEU A 178 -4.29 10.52 -11.42
C LEU A 178 -3.61 9.34 -12.13
N TRP A 179 -4.00 8.10 -11.81
CA TRP A 179 -3.31 6.89 -12.25
C TRP A 179 -4.03 6.08 -13.34
N THR A 180 -5.26 6.41 -13.73
CA THR A 180 -6.06 5.61 -14.69
C THR A 180 -5.34 5.36 -16.03
N ALA A 181 -4.49 6.28 -16.49
CA ALA A 181 -3.76 6.18 -17.76
C ALA A 181 -2.33 5.60 -17.62
N SER A 182 -2.00 4.96 -16.50
CA SER A 182 -0.63 4.50 -16.19
C SER A 182 -0.36 3.02 -16.48
N ASP A 183 -1.34 2.28 -17.01
CA ASP A 183 -1.27 0.84 -17.29
C ASP A 183 -0.94 -0.04 -16.07
N LYS A 184 -1.09 0.46 -14.85
CA LYS A 184 -0.83 -0.28 -13.59
C LYS A 184 -2.05 -0.38 -12.68
N VAL A 185 -3.24 0.01 -13.13
CA VAL A 185 -4.43 0.10 -12.27
C VAL A 185 -5.36 -1.09 -12.45
N VAL A 186 -5.77 -1.70 -11.34
CA VAL A 186 -6.91 -2.63 -11.25
C VAL A 186 -7.91 -2.07 -10.24
N VAL A 187 -9.20 -2.11 -10.55
CA VAL A 187 -10.25 -1.53 -9.69
C VAL A 187 -11.25 -2.61 -9.28
N CYS A 188 -11.64 -2.59 -8.01
CA CYS A 188 -12.82 -3.27 -7.47
C CYS A 188 -13.85 -2.21 -7.06
N CYS A 189 -14.98 -2.18 -7.76
CA CYS A 189 -16.07 -1.26 -7.47
C CYS A 189 -17.40 -1.95 -7.73
N GLY A 190 -18.11 -2.32 -6.67
CA GLY A 190 -19.46 -2.88 -6.79
C GLY A 190 -20.49 -1.81 -7.21
N GLU A 191 -21.61 -2.24 -7.80
CA GLU A 191 -22.70 -1.34 -8.22
C GLU A 191 -23.25 -0.47 -7.08
N ALA A 192 -23.22 -0.99 -5.85
CA ALA A 192 -23.76 -0.31 -4.67
C ALA A 192 -22.90 0.89 -4.20
N TYR A 193 -21.67 1.06 -4.72
CA TYR A 193 -20.86 2.23 -4.38
C TYR A 193 -21.48 3.51 -4.94
N TRP A 194 -21.57 4.58 -4.14
CA TRP A 194 -22.34 5.79 -4.46
C TRP A 194 -21.88 6.55 -5.73
N LYS A 195 -20.66 6.28 -6.21
CA LYS A 195 -20.10 6.83 -7.45
C LYS A 195 -19.73 5.72 -8.46
N SER A 196 -20.31 4.53 -8.31
CA SER A 196 -20.01 3.35 -9.13
C SER A 196 -20.09 3.64 -10.63
N GLY A 197 -21.15 4.31 -11.11
CA GLY A 197 -21.26 4.67 -12.53
C GLY A 197 -20.14 5.58 -13.05
N ASN A 198 -19.57 6.46 -12.20
CA ASN A 198 -18.43 7.29 -12.62
C ASN A 198 -17.17 6.44 -12.72
N VAL A 199 -16.93 5.57 -11.73
CA VAL A 199 -15.78 4.67 -11.70
C VAL A 199 -15.79 3.75 -12.92
N HIS A 200 -16.91 3.09 -13.20
CA HIS A 200 -17.05 2.18 -14.35
C HIS A 200 -16.84 2.89 -15.68
N LEU A 201 -17.53 4.02 -15.92
CA LEU A 201 -17.37 4.77 -17.17
C LEU A 201 -15.95 5.32 -17.37
N THR A 202 -15.27 5.71 -16.28
CA THR A 202 -13.85 6.07 -16.35
C THR A 202 -12.98 4.85 -16.67
N CYS A 203 -13.20 3.72 -16.01
CA CYS A 203 -12.43 2.51 -16.27
C CYS A 203 -12.58 2.05 -17.73
N ASP A 204 -13.82 1.99 -18.23
CA ASP A 204 -14.12 1.62 -19.62
C ASP A 204 -13.44 2.57 -20.62
N ARG A 205 -13.48 3.88 -20.34
CA ARG A 205 -12.86 4.89 -21.21
C ARG A 205 -11.34 4.73 -21.34
N TYR A 206 -10.67 4.31 -20.27
CA TYR A 206 -9.21 4.18 -20.23
C TYR A 206 -8.72 2.73 -20.36
N GLY A 207 -9.61 1.76 -20.55
CA GLY A 207 -9.25 0.34 -20.64
C GLY A 207 -8.75 -0.25 -19.33
N VAL A 208 -9.16 0.31 -18.18
CA VAL A 208 -8.78 -0.18 -16.84
C VAL A 208 -9.67 -1.36 -16.47
N LYS A 209 -9.06 -2.43 -15.96
CA LYS A 209 -9.81 -3.59 -15.47
C LYS A 209 -10.58 -3.22 -14.20
N CYS A 210 -11.91 -3.23 -14.29
CA CYS A 210 -12.83 -3.05 -13.17
C CYS A 210 -13.58 -4.37 -12.90
N VAL A 211 -13.55 -4.82 -11.65
CA VAL A 211 -14.30 -5.99 -11.15
C VAL A 211 -15.29 -5.56 -10.07
N GLU A 212 -16.27 -6.40 -9.77
CA GLU A 212 -17.34 -6.04 -8.83
C GLU A 212 -17.04 -6.47 -7.40
N THR A 213 -16.23 -7.52 -7.22
CA THR A 213 -16.00 -8.14 -5.91
C THR A 213 -14.52 -8.21 -5.53
N PHE A 214 -14.25 -8.20 -4.22
CA PHE A 214 -12.90 -8.37 -3.70
C PHE A 214 -12.28 -9.72 -4.10
N ALA A 215 -13.10 -10.77 -4.17
CA ALA A 215 -12.66 -12.11 -4.57
C ALA A 215 -12.11 -12.14 -6.01
N GLU A 216 -12.66 -11.31 -6.90
CA GLU A 216 -12.15 -11.14 -8.26
C GLU A 216 -10.94 -10.21 -8.33
N LEU A 217 -10.80 -9.27 -7.39
CA LEU A 217 -9.70 -8.31 -7.38
C LEU A 217 -8.34 -8.99 -7.22
N VAL A 218 -8.23 -9.94 -6.28
CA VAL A 218 -6.97 -10.64 -5.98
C VAL A 218 -6.34 -11.28 -7.23
N PRO A 219 -7.05 -12.16 -7.98
CA PRO A 219 -6.46 -12.77 -9.18
C PRO A 219 -6.18 -11.76 -10.29
N GLU A 220 -6.92 -10.64 -10.40
CA GLU A 220 -6.60 -9.61 -11.39
C GLU A 220 -5.32 -8.84 -11.03
N VAL A 221 -5.02 -8.63 -9.75
CA VAL A 221 -3.73 -8.10 -9.29
C VAL A 221 -2.59 -9.04 -9.67
N GLU A 222 -2.73 -10.35 -9.41
CA GLU A 222 -1.71 -11.35 -9.78
C GLU A 222 -1.51 -11.46 -11.30
N LYS A 223 -2.59 -11.42 -12.08
CA LYS A 223 -2.50 -11.36 -13.55
C LYS A 223 -1.75 -10.12 -14.01
N MET A 224 -1.99 -8.97 -13.39
CA MET A 224 -1.28 -7.74 -13.74
C MET A 224 0.21 -7.83 -13.36
N LEU A 225 0.56 -8.37 -12.20
CA LEU A 225 1.95 -8.63 -11.83
C LEU A 225 2.66 -9.53 -12.87
N THR A 226 1.98 -10.59 -13.31
CA THR A 226 2.48 -11.48 -14.37
C THR A 226 2.66 -10.73 -15.70
N ALA A 227 1.70 -9.87 -16.08
CA ALA A 227 1.78 -9.04 -17.27
C ALA A 227 2.92 -8.00 -17.19
N LYS A 228 3.28 -7.55 -15.99
CA LYS A 228 4.48 -6.71 -15.72
C LYS A 228 5.79 -7.50 -15.74
N GLY A 229 5.74 -8.80 -16.02
CA GLY A 229 6.91 -9.65 -16.20
C GLY A 229 7.33 -10.43 -14.95
N MET A 230 6.49 -10.49 -13.92
CA MET A 230 6.73 -11.37 -12.78
C MET A 230 6.66 -12.82 -13.25
N LYS A 231 7.70 -13.59 -12.95
CA LYS A 231 7.79 -15.03 -13.22
C LYS A 231 8.36 -15.70 -11.99
N LEU A 232 7.71 -16.76 -11.53
CA LEU A 232 8.12 -17.53 -10.37
C LEU A 232 8.64 -18.89 -10.80
N ASP A 233 9.57 -19.45 -10.04
CA ASP A 233 10.01 -20.83 -10.17
C ASP A 233 9.04 -21.80 -9.45
N ASP A 234 9.36 -23.09 -9.45
CA ASP A 234 8.54 -24.13 -8.82
C ASP A 234 8.46 -23.99 -7.28
N ASN A 235 9.31 -23.18 -6.66
CA ASN A 235 9.32 -22.89 -5.23
C ASN A 235 8.57 -21.60 -4.87
N GLY A 236 8.07 -20.86 -5.86
CA GLY A 236 7.44 -19.56 -5.68
C GLY A 236 8.44 -18.40 -5.57
N ASP A 237 9.72 -18.64 -5.81
CA ASP A 237 10.76 -17.62 -5.81
C ASP A 237 10.78 -16.88 -7.15
N LEU A 238 11.19 -15.60 -7.13
CA LEU A 238 11.27 -14.81 -8.36
C LEU A 238 12.40 -15.31 -9.28
N ILE A 239 12.11 -15.51 -10.56
CA ILE A 239 13.14 -15.82 -11.56
C ILE A 239 13.97 -14.56 -11.84
N GLY A 240 15.19 -14.53 -11.29
CA GLY A 240 16.15 -13.43 -11.39
C GLY A 240 16.25 -12.60 -10.12
N GLU A 241 16.97 -11.47 -10.19
CA GLU A 241 17.16 -10.60 -9.02
C GLU A 241 15.85 -9.95 -8.56
N ASN A 242 15.61 -9.95 -7.25
CA ASN A 242 14.47 -9.29 -6.61
C ASN A 242 14.85 -7.91 -6.06
N ILE A 243 15.40 -7.07 -6.92
CA ILE A 243 15.91 -5.74 -6.59
C ILE A 243 14.97 -4.67 -7.17
N HIS A 244 14.60 -3.71 -6.33
CA HIS A 244 13.81 -2.54 -6.75
C HIS A 244 14.61 -1.66 -7.72
N VAL A 245 13.94 -1.22 -8.79
CA VAL A 245 14.45 -0.18 -9.69
C VAL A 245 13.57 1.05 -9.50
N GLN A 246 14.20 2.15 -9.08
CA GLN A 246 13.50 3.41 -8.85
C GLN A 246 12.77 3.86 -10.12
N LYS A 247 11.46 4.09 -10.00
CA LYS A 247 10.61 4.58 -11.08
C LYS A 247 10.66 6.10 -11.11
N GLU A 248 10.85 6.70 -12.29
CA GLU A 248 10.82 8.15 -12.46
C GLU A 248 9.42 8.72 -12.18
N LYS A 249 9.36 9.94 -11.65
CA LYS A 249 8.09 10.64 -11.44
C LYS A 249 7.41 10.91 -12.79
N PRO A 250 6.07 10.83 -12.88
CA PRO A 250 5.33 11.15 -14.10
C PRO A 250 5.66 12.56 -14.62
N LYS A 251 6.07 12.65 -15.89
CA LYS A 251 6.36 13.92 -16.55
C LYS A 251 5.12 14.47 -17.24
N LYS A 252 5.02 15.80 -17.33
CA LYS A 252 3.97 16.46 -18.11
C LYS A 252 4.13 16.13 -19.59
N LYS A 253 3.01 16.04 -20.32
CA LYS A 253 3.02 15.82 -21.78
C LYS A 253 3.90 16.82 -22.53
N SER A 254 3.83 18.11 -22.17
CA SER A 254 4.67 19.16 -22.79
C SER A 254 6.17 18.93 -22.59
N GLN A 255 6.56 18.34 -21.44
CA GLN A 255 7.95 17.98 -21.18
C GLN A 255 8.38 16.79 -22.04
N LEU A 256 7.54 15.75 -22.12
CA LEU A 256 7.81 14.59 -22.99
C LEU A 256 7.88 14.97 -24.47
N GLU A 257 7.03 15.88 -24.93
CA GLU A 257 7.05 16.40 -26.30
C GLU A 257 8.33 17.22 -26.58
N ALA A 258 8.80 18.00 -25.62
CA ALA A 258 10.06 18.72 -25.72
C ALA A 258 11.27 17.77 -25.77
N GLU A 259 11.31 16.77 -24.88
CA GLU A 259 12.34 15.72 -24.87
C GLU A 259 12.36 14.94 -26.19
N LYS A 260 11.18 14.58 -26.71
CA LYS A 260 11.05 13.91 -28.02
C LYS A 260 11.55 14.78 -29.17
N ALA A 261 11.20 16.06 -29.19
CA ALA A 261 11.65 16.98 -30.24
C ALA A 261 13.17 17.18 -30.21
N ASP A 262 13.77 17.24 -29.02
CA ASP A 262 15.22 17.33 -28.85
C ASP A 262 15.92 16.05 -29.34
N LEU A 263 15.43 14.88 -28.92
CA LEU A 263 15.95 13.59 -29.40
C LEU A 263 15.88 13.47 -30.92
N GLN A 264 14.79 13.96 -31.55
CA GLN A 264 14.67 13.95 -33.01
C GLN A 264 15.76 14.80 -33.68
N ARG A 265 16.06 15.99 -33.15
CA ARG A 265 17.14 16.83 -33.68
C ARG A 265 18.50 16.14 -33.55
N GLN A 266 18.77 15.50 -32.42
CA GLN A 266 20.02 14.75 -32.22
C GLN A 266 20.17 13.61 -33.23
N VAL A 267 19.08 12.89 -33.52
CA VAL A 267 19.05 11.84 -34.56
C VAL A 267 19.34 12.43 -35.94
N ASP A 268 18.68 13.53 -36.31
CA ASP A 268 18.85 14.17 -37.60
C ASP A 268 20.30 14.67 -37.80
N ASP A 269 20.89 15.26 -36.76
CA ASP A 269 22.29 15.71 -36.74
C ASP A 269 23.28 14.55 -36.91
N LEU A 270 23.01 13.41 -36.27
CA LEU A 270 23.84 12.20 -36.40
C LEU A 270 23.74 11.60 -37.81
N LEU A 271 22.55 11.56 -38.40
CA LEU A 271 22.35 11.10 -39.77
C LEU A 271 23.07 11.99 -40.78
N ALA A 272 23.02 13.32 -40.59
CA ALA A 272 23.75 14.26 -41.42
C ALA A 272 25.28 14.04 -41.33
N LYS A 273 25.83 13.83 -40.13
CA LYS A 273 27.26 13.53 -39.93
C LYS A 273 27.68 12.22 -40.59
N LEU A 274 26.85 11.18 -40.48
CA LEU A 274 27.11 9.87 -41.09
C LEU A 274 27.10 9.95 -42.62
N ALA A 275 26.19 10.72 -43.20
CA ALA A 275 26.13 10.95 -44.64
C ALA A 275 27.38 11.68 -45.17
N VAL A 276 27.92 12.62 -44.40
CA VAL A 276 29.18 13.30 -44.75
C VAL A 276 30.37 12.33 -44.67
N GLN A 277 30.44 11.48 -43.64
CA GLN A 277 31.51 10.47 -43.51
C GLN A 277 31.45 9.37 -44.58
N SER A 278 30.26 8.99 -45.03
CA SER A 278 30.09 7.96 -46.07
C SER A 278 30.47 8.44 -47.48
N ASN A 279 30.60 9.76 -47.66
CA ASN A 279 31.00 10.40 -48.91
C ASN A 279 32.48 10.81 -48.95
N MET A 280 33.26 10.48 -47.90
CA MET A 280 34.72 10.61 -47.84
C MET A 280 35.37 9.24 -48.08
#